data_AF-A0A0Q7VXC2-F1
#
_entry.id   AF-A0A0Q7VXC2-F1
#
_cell.length_a   1.000
_cell.length_b   1.000
_cell.length_c   1.000
_cell.angle_alpha   90.00
_cell.angle_beta   90.00
_cell.angle_gamma   90.00
#
_symmetry.space_group_name_H-M   'P 1'
#
loop_
_entity.id
_entity.type
_entity.pdbx_description
1 polymer ?
#
loop_
_entity_poly.entity_id
_entity_poly.type
_entity_poly.pdbx_seq_one_letter_code
_entity_poly.pdbx_strand_id
1 'polypeptide(L)'
;MTTRAPLPPALAGCTIVVAADRRAGDLVSALERRGGQVYRAPALSIIPNEDDDDLLARTRDLIADPPDIVIVTTGVGFRGWIDAAHENGLAEDLAAALVDAQFVARGPKAHGAIQQAGFTADWVAESETSAEVGEYLTAEGVVGRRIAIQHHGAGADGLDALLAELGADVVSITVYRWGPPPDPKIVHRSVVQAGAGEVDAVLFTSAPGAAEWVRAAGRAGTLDAIRRRAAGGRLLLAAVGPITASPLHDADLHTTIAARGRLGSLVRCVVDHFASGAARQVRTTAGVMEVRSGGVLLDGRFVPLSRAGASVLSELFDASGRVLSREQLGLALPRGGESAHAVEMAVARLREALGGASVIQTIVKRGYRLTVEDPE
;
A
#
# COMPACT_ATOMS: atom_id res chain seq x y z
N MET A 1 -22.24 38.41 21.14
CA MET A 1 -21.08 37.84 20.44
C MET A 1 -21.15 36.33 20.59
N THR A 2 -21.66 35.62 19.58
CA THR A 2 -21.66 34.15 19.55
C THR A 2 -20.22 33.69 19.34
N THR A 3 -19.61 33.18 20.41
CA THR A 3 -18.31 32.50 20.36
C THR A 3 -18.42 31.30 19.42
N ARG A 4 -17.89 31.45 18.20
CA ARG A 4 -17.82 30.37 17.22
C ARG A 4 -16.94 29.28 17.82
N ALA A 5 -17.53 28.11 18.10
CA ALA A 5 -16.78 26.97 18.63
C ALA A 5 -15.57 26.68 17.72
N PRO A 6 -14.41 26.29 18.29
CA PRO A 6 -13.24 25.96 17.49
C PRO A 6 -13.57 24.83 16.52
N LEU A 7 -13.17 24.99 15.24
CA LEU A 7 -13.33 23.96 14.22
C LEU A 7 -12.60 22.69 14.66
N PRO A 8 -13.19 21.49 14.47
CA PRO A 8 -12.52 20.25 14.81
C PRO A 8 -11.25 20.09 13.96
N PRO A 9 -10.28 19.29 14.43
CA PRO A 9 -9.13 18.91 13.61
C PRO A 9 -9.58 18.32 12.26
N ALA A 10 -8.83 18.59 11.20
CA ALA A 10 -9.18 18.21 9.83
C ALA A 10 -9.48 16.71 9.64
N LEU A 11 -8.84 15.85 10.43
CA LEU A 11 -9.00 14.39 10.35
C LEU A 11 -9.86 13.83 11.50
N ALA A 12 -10.60 14.67 12.22
CA ALA A 12 -11.46 14.24 13.31
C ALA A 12 -12.43 13.15 12.83
N GLY A 13 -12.46 12.03 13.56
CA GLY A 13 -13.31 10.89 13.25
C GLY A 13 -12.85 10.02 12.09
N CYS A 14 -11.72 10.34 11.44
CA CYS A 14 -11.18 9.54 10.35
C CYS A 14 -10.36 8.36 10.88
N THR A 15 -10.58 7.16 10.35
CA THR A 15 -9.66 6.03 10.50
C THR A 15 -8.78 5.90 9.26
N ILE A 16 -7.46 5.87 9.46
CA ILE A 16 -6.47 5.87 8.39
C ILE A 16 -5.51 4.68 8.53
N VAL A 17 -5.28 3.98 7.44
CA VAL A 17 -4.32 2.87 7.34
C VAL A 17 -3.06 3.35 6.64
N VAL A 18 -1.91 3.06 7.24
CA VAL A 18 -0.61 3.22 6.60
C VAL A 18 -0.13 1.83 6.16
N ALA A 19 -0.18 1.54 4.86
CA ALA A 19 0.24 0.26 4.28
C ALA A 19 1.75 0.20 4.01
N ALA A 20 2.54 0.93 4.81
CA ALA A 20 3.98 1.06 4.68
C ALA A 20 4.67 0.62 5.97
N ASP A 21 5.91 0.13 5.83
CA ASP A 21 6.75 -0.29 6.94
C ASP A 21 7.78 0.80 7.28
N ARG A 22 8.66 1.13 6.33
CA ARG A 22 9.70 2.15 6.49
C ARG A 22 9.12 3.55 6.71
N ARG A 23 9.58 4.23 7.77
CA ARG A 23 9.15 5.60 8.18
C ARG A 23 7.63 5.74 8.37
N ALA A 24 6.91 4.63 8.60
CA ALA A 24 5.48 4.67 8.88
C ALA A 24 5.17 5.47 10.17
N GLY A 25 6.08 5.49 11.15
CA GLY A 25 5.95 6.30 12.37
C GLY A 25 5.82 7.79 12.11
N ASP A 26 6.52 8.32 11.09
CA ASP A 26 6.45 9.73 10.71
C ASP A 26 5.06 10.08 10.13
N LEU A 27 4.52 9.17 9.30
CA LEU A 27 3.18 9.32 8.73
C LEU A 27 2.11 9.25 9.81
N VAL A 28 2.18 8.25 10.69
CA VAL A 28 1.27 8.05 11.82
C VAL A 28 1.25 9.31 12.69
N SER A 29 2.41 9.73 13.20
CA SER A 29 2.53 10.91 14.06
C SER A 29 2.04 12.20 13.38
N ALA A 30 2.23 12.33 12.06
CA ALA A 30 1.76 13.51 11.34
C ALA A 30 0.23 13.55 11.19
N LEU A 31 -0.40 12.42 10.94
CA LEU A 31 -1.85 12.30 10.77
C LEU A 31 -2.59 12.35 12.12
N GLU A 32 -2.06 11.71 13.16
CA GLU A 32 -2.63 11.75 14.52
C GLU A 32 -2.64 13.17 15.09
N ARG A 33 -1.59 13.96 14.87
CA ARG A 33 -1.55 15.39 15.25
C ARG A 33 -2.65 16.24 14.61
N ARG A 34 -3.33 15.71 13.59
CA ARG A 34 -4.44 16.36 12.88
C ARG A 34 -5.79 15.72 13.20
N GLY A 35 -5.83 14.86 14.22
CA GLY A 35 -7.05 14.26 14.79
C GLY A 35 -7.45 12.91 14.21
N GLY A 36 -6.64 12.32 13.31
CA GLY A 36 -6.93 11.02 12.71
C GLY A 36 -6.59 9.87 13.66
N GLN A 37 -7.37 8.79 13.61
CA GLN A 37 -7.03 7.51 14.21
C GLN A 37 -6.23 6.70 13.20
N VAL A 38 -4.96 6.43 13.47
CA VAL A 38 -4.05 5.86 12.46
C VAL A 38 -3.48 4.55 12.96
N TYR A 39 -3.45 3.54 12.11
CA TYR A 39 -2.69 2.33 12.40
C TYR A 39 -1.91 1.85 11.18
N ARG A 40 -0.83 1.12 11.45
CA ARG A 40 0.04 0.56 10.43
C ARG A 40 -0.46 -0.82 10.04
N ALA A 41 -0.46 -1.10 8.74
CA ALA A 41 -0.73 -2.42 8.18
C ALA A 41 0.24 -2.68 7.01
N PRO A 42 1.56 -2.73 7.27
CA PRO A 42 2.55 -2.98 6.22
C PRO A 42 2.25 -4.33 5.55
N ALA A 43 1.99 -4.30 4.24
CA ALA A 43 1.62 -5.48 3.47
C ALA A 43 2.82 -6.41 3.14
N LEU A 44 4.02 -5.95 3.45
CA LEU A 44 5.29 -6.65 3.30
C LEU A 44 6.30 -6.09 4.32
N SER A 45 7.38 -6.82 4.57
CA SER A 45 8.55 -6.34 5.32
C SER A 45 9.73 -6.11 4.37
N ILE A 46 10.73 -5.34 4.81
CA ILE A 46 12.06 -5.37 4.21
C ILE A 46 12.85 -6.44 4.94
N ILE A 47 13.41 -7.40 4.22
CA ILE A 47 14.38 -8.34 4.77
C ILE A 47 15.77 -7.67 4.66
N PRO A 48 16.47 -7.41 5.77
CA PRO A 48 17.88 -7.01 5.74
C PRO A 48 18.69 -8.08 4.99
N ASN A 49 19.69 -7.69 4.20
CA ASN A 49 20.40 -8.66 3.35
C ASN A 49 21.14 -9.70 4.20
N GLU A 50 21.64 -9.29 5.35
CA GLU A 50 22.33 -10.12 6.33
C GLU A 50 21.45 -11.21 6.96
N ASP A 51 20.13 -10.97 7.00
CA ASP A 51 19.11 -11.87 7.54
C ASP A 51 18.38 -12.65 6.42
N ASP A 52 18.84 -12.55 5.16
CA ASP A 52 18.19 -13.16 4.00
C ASP A 52 18.72 -14.58 3.76
N ASP A 53 18.04 -15.57 4.37
CA ASP A 53 18.39 -16.99 4.26
C ASP A 53 18.53 -17.47 2.81
N ASP A 54 17.72 -16.95 1.89
CA ASP A 54 17.77 -17.32 0.48
C ASP A 54 19.01 -16.72 -0.19
N LEU A 55 19.36 -15.45 0.09
CA LEU A 55 20.60 -14.84 -0.37
C LEU A 55 21.81 -15.63 0.13
N LEU A 56 21.81 -16.02 1.40
CA LEU A 56 22.89 -16.81 2.00
C LEU A 56 22.96 -18.22 1.44
N ALA A 57 21.82 -18.87 1.17
CA ALA A 57 21.78 -20.17 0.52
C ALA A 57 22.37 -20.11 -0.90
N ARG A 58 21.99 -19.11 -1.71
CA ARG A 58 22.56 -18.90 -3.04
C ARG A 58 24.04 -18.54 -2.99
N THR A 59 24.47 -17.79 -1.97
CA THR A 59 25.88 -17.48 -1.75
C THR A 59 26.68 -18.75 -1.47
N ARG A 60 26.17 -19.64 -0.60
CA ARG A 60 26.81 -20.94 -0.33
C ARG A 60 26.82 -21.86 -1.57
N ASP A 61 25.77 -21.81 -2.38
CA ASP A 61 25.68 -22.53 -3.66
C ASP A 61 26.76 -22.06 -4.65
N LEU A 62 26.99 -20.74 -4.76
CA LEU A 62 28.06 -20.18 -5.58
C LEU A 62 29.46 -20.45 -5.00
N ILE A 63 29.60 -20.58 -3.69
CA ILE A 63 30.88 -20.99 -3.08
C ILE A 63 31.18 -22.46 -3.41
N ALA A 64 30.17 -23.32 -3.33
CA ALA A 64 30.32 -24.75 -3.58
C ALA A 64 30.53 -25.07 -5.07
N ASP A 65 29.86 -24.31 -5.95
CA ASP A 65 29.95 -24.41 -7.40
C ASP A 65 30.17 -23.00 -8.00
N PRO A 66 31.45 -22.57 -8.11
CA PRO A 66 31.85 -21.25 -8.55
C PRO A 66 31.24 -20.84 -9.89
N PRO A 67 30.79 -19.58 -10.02
CA PRO A 67 30.32 -19.07 -11.30
C PRO A 67 31.49 -18.80 -12.25
N ASP A 68 31.18 -19.00 -13.51
CA ASP A 68 31.99 -18.67 -14.66
C ASP A 68 31.99 -17.15 -14.98
N ILE A 69 30.85 -16.50 -14.73
CA ILE A 69 30.59 -15.08 -15.02
C ILE A 69 29.79 -14.49 -13.87
N VAL A 70 30.16 -13.29 -13.41
CA VAL A 70 29.41 -12.48 -12.44
C VAL A 70 28.93 -11.20 -13.11
N ILE A 71 27.61 -11.05 -13.22
CA ILE A 71 26.98 -9.84 -13.74
C ILE A 71 26.54 -8.96 -12.58
N VAL A 72 26.99 -7.70 -12.56
CA VAL A 72 26.60 -6.71 -11.55
C VAL A 72 25.73 -5.62 -12.15
N THR A 73 24.47 -5.59 -11.75
CA THR A 73 23.52 -4.57 -12.25
C THR A 73 23.62 -3.25 -11.49
N THR A 74 23.89 -3.28 -10.18
CA THR A 74 24.00 -2.04 -9.38
C THR A 74 25.05 -2.12 -8.30
N GLY A 75 25.78 -1.03 -8.10
CA GLY A 75 26.80 -0.99 -7.04
C GLY A 75 26.24 -1.05 -5.62
N VAL A 76 25.01 -0.58 -5.37
CA VAL A 76 24.38 -0.75 -4.05
C VAL A 76 24.04 -2.20 -3.79
N GLY A 77 23.51 -2.89 -4.81
CA GLY A 77 23.14 -4.28 -4.63
C GLY A 77 24.34 -5.21 -4.47
N PHE A 78 25.39 -5.04 -5.26
CA PHE A 78 26.61 -5.83 -5.11
C PHE A 78 27.29 -5.62 -3.76
N ARG A 79 27.44 -4.37 -3.30
CA ARG A 79 27.94 -4.10 -1.95
C ARG A 79 27.08 -4.77 -0.89
N GLY A 80 25.75 -4.65 -1.00
CA GLY A 80 24.84 -5.30 -0.08
C GLY A 80 24.96 -6.84 -0.05
N TRP A 81 25.34 -7.47 -1.16
CA TRP A 81 25.61 -8.91 -1.19
C TRP A 81 26.95 -9.25 -0.50
N ILE A 82 28.01 -8.52 -0.83
CA ILE A 82 29.33 -8.70 -0.22
C ILE A 82 29.27 -8.44 1.31
N ASP A 83 28.59 -7.37 1.73
CA ASP A 83 28.37 -7.04 3.15
C ASP A 83 27.61 -8.17 3.86
N ALA A 84 26.54 -8.71 3.27
CA ALA A 84 25.81 -9.84 3.84
C ALA A 84 26.67 -11.10 3.97
N ALA A 85 27.55 -11.37 2.99
CA ALA A 85 28.52 -12.46 3.07
C ALA A 85 29.55 -12.22 4.19
N HIS A 86 30.03 -10.98 4.38
CA HIS A 86 30.92 -10.63 5.48
C HIS A 86 30.26 -10.85 6.85
N GLU A 87 29.04 -10.36 7.04
CA GLU A 87 28.32 -10.48 8.31
C GLU A 87 28.01 -11.93 8.68
N ASN A 88 27.92 -12.81 7.69
CA ASN A 88 27.68 -14.25 7.86
C ASN A 88 28.95 -15.11 7.78
N GLY A 89 30.14 -14.50 7.76
CA GLY A 89 31.42 -15.23 7.76
C GLY A 89 31.71 -16.00 6.46
N LEU A 90 31.06 -15.64 5.36
CA LEU A 90 31.22 -16.28 4.03
C LEU A 90 32.14 -15.49 3.10
N ALA A 91 32.64 -14.32 3.50
CA ALA A 91 33.32 -13.40 2.60
C ALA A 91 34.62 -13.93 1.99
N GLU A 92 35.46 -14.62 2.79
CA GLU A 92 36.72 -15.17 2.28
C GLU A 92 36.47 -16.28 1.26
N ASP A 93 35.57 -17.20 1.59
CA ASP A 93 35.18 -18.31 0.71
C ASP A 93 34.50 -17.80 -0.56
N LEU A 94 33.63 -16.79 -0.45
CA LEU A 94 33.01 -16.15 -1.60
C LEU A 94 34.05 -15.45 -2.47
N ALA A 95 34.98 -14.71 -1.88
CA ALA A 95 36.03 -14.03 -2.65
C ALA A 95 36.91 -15.03 -3.41
N ALA A 96 37.25 -16.15 -2.78
CA ALA A 96 37.99 -17.24 -3.43
C ALA A 96 37.19 -17.87 -4.58
N ALA A 97 35.89 -18.09 -4.41
CA ALA A 97 35.03 -18.65 -5.46
C ALA A 97 34.86 -17.70 -6.66
N LEU A 98 34.88 -16.39 -6.45
CA LEU A 98 34.67 -15.41 -7.52
C LEU A 98 35.96 -14.97 -8.23
N VAL A 99 37.15 -15.35 -7.74
CA VAL A 99 38.43 -14.76 -8.20
C VAL A 99 38.72 -14.98 -9.68
N ASP A 100 38.33 -16.14 -10.23
CA ASP A 100 38.56 -16.53 -11.62
C ASP A 100 37.34 -16.23 -12.53
N ALA A 101 36.26 -15.69 -11.96
CA ALA A 101 35.06 -15.38 -12.70
C ALA A 101 35.25 -14.11 -13.55
N GLN A 102 34.64 -14.10 -14.73
CA GLN A 102 34.56 -12.90 -15.55
C GLN A 102 33.52 -11.93 -14.97
N PHE A 103 33.92 -10.69 -14.67
CA PHE A 103 33.01 -9.68 -14.14
C PHE A 103 32.48 -8.74 -15.22
N VAL A 104 31.17 -8.67 -15.31
CA VAL A 104 30.44 -7.85 -16.29
C VAL A 104 29.61 -6.81 -15.56
N ALA A 105 29.93 -5.54 -15.75
CA ALA A 105 29.25 -4.43 -15.07
C ALA A 105 28.20 -3.78 -15.98
N ARG A 106 26.98 -3.60 -15.49
CA ARG A 106 25.94 -2.86 -16.21
C ARG A 106 26.15 -1.34 -16.24
N GLY A 107 27.30 -0.81 -15.79
CA GLY A 107 27.62 0.61 -15.84
C GLY A 107 28.58 1.10 -14.75
N PRO A 108 28.88 2.41 -14.69
CA PRO A 108 29.96 2.96 -13.85
C PRO A 108 29.80 2.69 -12.35
N LYS A 109 28.56 2.66 -11.84
CA LYS A 109 28.28 2.38 -10.42
C LYS A 109 28.51 0.91 -10.06
N ALA A 110 28.16 0.00 -10.95
CA ALA A 110 28.42 -1.43 -10.79
C ALA A 110 29.92 -1.68 -10.85
N HIS A 111 30.60 -1.11 -11.85
CA HIS A 111 32.05 -1.17 -12.01
C HIS A 111 32.79 -0.68 -10.75
N GLY A 112 32.44 0.49 -10.22
CA GLY A 112 33.06 1.01 -9.01
C GLY A 112 32.86 0.12 -7.77
N ALA A 113 31.74 -0.62 -7.68
CA ALA A 113 31.51 -1.55 -6.58
C ALA A 113 32.32 -2.85 -6.72
N ILE A 114 32.49 -3.35 -7.96
CA ILE A 114 33.37 -4.50 -8.26
C ILE A 114 34.80 -4.17 -7.82
N GLN A 115 35.31 -2.99 -8.20
CA GLN A 115 36.64 -2.52 -7.81
C GLN A 115 36.80 -2.38 -6.28
N GLN A 116 35.78 -1.85 -5.59
CA GLN A 116 35.81 -1.70 -4.14
C GLN A 116 35.86 -3.05 -3.41
N ALA A 117 35.29 -4.11 -3.99
CA ALA A 117 35.36 -5.47 -3.48
C ALA A 117 36.67 -6.20 -3.84
N GLY A 118 37.59 -5.55 -4.55
CA GLY A 118 38.89 -6.12 -4.92
C GLY A 118 38.91 -6.90 -6.23
N PHE A 119 37.81 -6.89 -7.00
CA PHE A 119 37.72 -7.52 -8.32
C PHE A 119 37.96 -6.52 -9.45
N THR A 120 38.20 -7.03 -10.66
CA THR A 120 38.33 -6.22 -11.88
C THR A 120 37.14 -6.53 -12.78
N ALA A 121 36.46 -5.52 -13.31
CA ALA A 121 35.45 -5.75 -14.34
C ALA A 121 36.13 -5.94 -15.69
N ASP A 122 35.87 -7.06 -16.36
CA ASP A 122 36.37 -7.38 -17.70
C ASP A 122 35.63 -6.60 -18.79
N TRP A 123 34.36 -6.27 -18.53
CA TRP A 123 33.54 -5.48 -19.43
C TRP A 123 32.55 -4.59 -18.68
N VAL A 124 32.27 -3.40 -19.22
CA VAL A 124 31.34 -2.42 -18.66
C VAL A 124 30.42 -1.89 -19.76
N ALA A 125 29.11 -1.99 -19.56
CA ALA A 125 28.10 -1.45 -20.46
C ALA A 125 28.19 0.08 -20.56
N GLU A 126 28.25 0.63 -21.77
CA GLU A 126 28.30 2.08 -22.01
C GLU A 126 26.91 2.72 -21.88
N SER A 127 25.85 2.02 -22.27
CA SER A 127 24.47 2.50 -22.24
C SER A 127 23.83 2.46 -20.85
N GLU A 128 24.51 1.83 -19.90
CA GLU A 128 23.99 1.52 -18.57
C GLU A 128 22.71 0.65 -18.55
N THR A 129 22.50 -0.18 -19.58
CA THR A 129 21.29 -1.03 -19.72
C THR A 129 21.57 -2.52 -19.59
N SER A 130 20.60 -3.26 -19.06
CA SER A 130 20.64 -4.73 -19.00
C SER A 130 20.54 -5.38 -20.39
N ALA A 131 19.98 -4.66 -21.37
CA ALA A 131 19.90 -5.12 -22.76
C ALA A 131 21.27 -5.22 -23.42
N GLU A 132 22.13 -4.20 -23.28
CA GLU A 132 23.49 -4.21 -23.82
C GLU A 132 24.35 -5.32 -23.18
N VAL A 133 24.19 -5.56 -21.88
CA VAL A 133 24.84 -6.70 -21.19
C VAL A 133 24.42 -8.03 -21.84
N GLY A 134 23.13 -8.19 -22.14
CA GLY A 134 22.60 -9.37 -22.82
C GLY A 134 23.14 -9.54 -24.23
N GLU A 135 23.22 -8.46 -25.01
CA GLU A 135 23.78 -8.47 -26.37
C GLU A 135 25.26 -8.87 -26.37
N TYR A 136 26.05 -8.29 -25.45
CA TYR A 136 27.46 -8.61 -25.27
C TYR A 136 27.66 -10.11 -24.98
N LEU A 137 26.94 -10.66 -24.00
CA LEU A 137 27.05 -12.08 -23.63
C LEU A 137 26.48 -13.03 -24.69
N THR A 138 25.49 -12.59 -25.46
CA THR A 138 25.00 -13.36 -26.62
C THR A 138 26.08 -13.49 -27.69
N ALA A 139 26.82 -12.41 -27.96
CA ALA A 139 27.91 -12.42 -28.93
C ALA A 139 29.13 -13.22 -28.43
N GLU A 140 29.42 -13.17 -27.14
CA GLU A 140 30.51 -13.92 -26.50
C GLU A 140 30.23 -15.43 -26.44
N GLY A 141 28.97 -15.81 -26.18
CA GLY A 141 28.52 -17.20 -26.08
C GLY A 141 28.60 -17.75 -24.65
N VAL A 142 27.46 -18.28 -24.17
CA VAL A 142 27.28 -18.65 -22.75
C VAL A 142 26.82 -20.10 -22.54
N VAL A 143 26.81 -20.92 -23.59
CA VAL A 143 26.32 -22.31 -23.51
C VAL A 143 27.13 -23.11 -22.47
N GLY A 144 26.43 -23.68 -21.49
CA GLY A 144 27.02 -24.47 -20.42
C GLY A 144 27.76 -23.66 -19.36
N ARG A 145 27.77 -22.32 -19.44
CA ARG A 145 28.43 -21.48 -18.44
C ARG A 145 27.52 -21.16 -17.27
N ARG A 146 28.07 -21.12 -16.07
CA ARG A 146 27.36 -20.80 -14.83
C ARG A 146 27.45 -19.31 -14.50
N ILE A 147 26.34 -18.60 -14.56
CA ILE A 147 26.31 -17.13 -14.48
C ILE A 147 25.60 -16.69 -13.20
N ALA A 148 26.31 -16.00 -12.32
CA ALA A 148 25.73 -15.31 -11.17
C ALA A 148 25.28 -13.91 -11.59
N ILE A 149 24.02 -13.56 -11.35
CA ILE A 149 23.45 -12.26 -11.72
C ILE A 149 22.97 -11.52 -10.48
N GLN A 150 23.69 -10.47 -10.10
CA GLN A 150 23.28 -9.56 -9.05
C GLN A 150 22.20 -8.60 -9.57
N HIS A 151 20.96 -8.77 -9.10
CA HIS A 151 19.78 -7.96 -9.48
C HIS A 151 19.55 -6.78 -8.56
N HIS A 152 19.00 -5.69 -9.10
CA HIS A 152 18.41 -4.66 -8.25
C HIS A 152 17.12 -5.15 -7.59
N GLY A 153 16.69 -4.49 -6.52
CA GLY A 153 15.52 -4.89 -5.71
C GLY A 153 14.15 -4.81 -6.42
N ALA A 154 14.10 -4.63 -7.75
CA ALA A 154 12.87 -4.77 -8.56
C ALA A 154 12.84 -6.08 -9.37
N GLY A 155 13.86 -6.94 -9.28
CA GLY A 155 13.94 -8.23 -9.95
C GLY A 155 14.80 -8.21 -11.22
N ALA A 156 14.69 -9.28 -12.01
CA ALA A 156 15.43 -9.47 -13.26
C ALA A 156 14.76 -8.76 -14.44
N ASP A 157 15.50 -7.90 -15.15
CA ASP A 157 15.04 -7.18 -16.36
C ASP A 157 14.93 -8.09 -17.61
N GLY A 158 14.63 -9.38 -17.43
CA GLY A 158 14.60 -10.40 -18.50
C GLY A 158 15.96 -11.02 -18.84
N LEU A 159 17.05 -10.56 -18.22
CA LEU A 159 18.40 -11.08 -18.46
C LEU A 159 18.54 -12.57 -18.10
N ASP A 160 17.92 -13.00 -17.00
CA ASP A 160 17.96 -14.41 -16.56
C ASP A 160 17.35 -15.35 -17.60
N ALA A 161 16.18 -14.96 -18.12
CA ALA A 161 15.48 -15.73 -19.14
C ALA A 161 16.28 -15.80 -20.44
N LEU A 162 16.81 -14.66 -20.90
CA LEU A 162 17.65 -14.58 -22.10
C LEU A 162 18.86 -15.51 -22.01
N LEU A 163 19.63 -15.45 -20.92
CA LEU A 163 20.85 -16.25 -20.78
C LEU A 163 20.55 -17.74 -20.58
N ALA A 164 19.48 -18.08 -19.87
CA ALA A 164 19.02 -19.45 -19.74
C ALA A 164 18.57 -20.04 -21.09
N GLU A 165 17.88 -19.25 -21.94
CA GLU A 165 17.50 -19.67 -23.30
C GLU A 165 18.72 -19.92 -24.21
N LEU A 166 19.83 -19.22 -23.96
CA LEU A 166 21.12 -19.43 -24.62
C LEU A 166 21.91 -20.62 -24.04
N GLY A 167 21.36 -21.34 -23.07
CA GLY A 167 21.95 -22.55 -22.49
C GLY A 167 22.90 -22.31 -21.32
N ALA A 168 22.87 -21.12 -20.70
CA ALA A 168 23.60 -20.85 -19.46
C ALA A 168 22.87 -21.44 -18.24
N ASP A 169 23.63 -21.77 -17.20
CA ASP A 169 23.11 -22.07 -15.87
C ASP A 169 23.08 -20.78 -15.04
N VAL A 170 21.89 -20.23 -14.78
CA VAL A 170 21.76 -18.88 -14.20
C VAL A 170 21.42 -18.95 -12.70
N VAL A 171 22.22 -18.27 -11.89
CA VAL A 171 22.00 -18.07 -10.46
C VAL A 171 21.66 -16.62 -10.17
N SER A 172 20.39 -16.35 -9.85
CA SER A 172 19.91 -15.01 -9.54
C SER A 172 20.23 -14.62 -8.08
N ILE A 173 21.02 -13.55 -7.91
CA ILE A 173 21.34 -12.95 -6.62
C ILE A 173 20.52 -11.67 -6.46
N THR A 174 19.41 -11.77 -5.72
CA THR A 174 18.57 -10.61 -5.40
C THR A 174 18.85 -10.15 -3.99
N VAL A 175 19.37 -8.95 -3.88
CA VAL A 175 19.51 -8.21 -2.62
C VAL A 175 18.33 -7.25 -2.46
N TYR A 176 18.06 -6.82 -1.23
CA TYR A 176 16.93 -5.97 -0.88
C TYR A 176 15.58 -6.66 -1.15
N ARG A 177 15.40 -7.83 -0.55
CA ARG A 177 14.18 -8.63 -0.71
C ARG A 177 13.05 -8.15 0.20
N TRP A 178 11.84 -8.34 -0.32
CA TRP A 178 10.62 -8.09 0.45
C TRP A 178 10.18 -9.40 1.11
N GLY A 179 9.95 -9.35 2.41
CA GLY A 179 9.43 -10.47 3.18
C GLY A 179 7.92 -10.41 3.33
N PRO A 180 7.31 -11.46 3.92
CA PRO A 180 5.90 -11.46 4.25
C PRO A 180 5.56 -10.29 5.20
N PRO A 181 4.29 -9.86 5.26
CA PRO A 181 3.90 -8.83 6.21
C PRO A 181 4.27 -9.26 7.65
N PRO A 182 4.81 -8.34 8.49
CA PRO A 182 5.15 -8.65 9.88
C PRO A 182 4.00 -9.24 10.69
N ASP A 183 2.76 -8.82 10.37
CA ASP A 183 1.54 -9.43 10.91
C ASP A 183 0.47 -9.55 9.80
N PRO A 184 0.31 -10.75 9.21
CA PRO A 184 -0.70 -11.00 8.18
C PRO A 184 -2.14 -10.72 8.64
N LYS A 185 -2.44 -10.84 9.94
CA LYS A 185 -3.79 -10.61 10.48
C LYS A 185 -4.14 -9.13 10.46
N ILE A 186 -3.17 -8.24 10.71
CA ILE A 186 -3.37 -6.79 10.62
C ILE A 186 -3.64 -6.37 9.17
N VAL A 187 -2.90 -6.93 8.21
CA VAL A 187 -3.13 -6.66 6.77
C VAL A 187 -4.52 -7.14 6.36
N HIS A 188 -4.89 -8.37 6.71
CA HIS A 188 -6.23 -8.91 6.45
C HIS A 188 -7.32 -8.04 7.07
N ARG A 189 -7.16 -7.63 8.35
CA ARG A 189 -8.10 -6.71 8.99
C ARG A 189 -8.21 -5.40 8.23
N SER A 190 -7.10 -4.83 7.74
CA SER A 190 -7.12 -3.55 7.05
C SER A 190 -7.93 -3.58 5.75
N VAL A 191 -7.83 -4.65 4.96
CA VAL A 191 -8.60 -4.79 3.71
C VAL A 191 -10.07 -5.08 3.96
N VAL A 192 -10.40 -5.82 5.03
CA VAL A 192 -11.79 -6.05 5.46
C VAL A 192 -12.42 -4.76 5.94
N GLN A 193 -11.72 -4.00 6.77
CA GLN A 193 -12.21 -2.71 7.29
C GLN A 193 -12.36 -1.65 6.19
N ALA A 194 -11.43 -1.61 5.22
CA ALA A 194 -11.55 -0.76 4.04
C ALA A 194 -12.79 -1.08 3.22
N GLY A 195 -13.07 -2.36 2.96
CA GLY A 195 -14.28 -2.79 2.26
C GLY A 195 -15.58 -2.51 3.03
N ALA A 196 -15.55 -2.66 4.36
CA ALA A 196 -16.71 -2.46 5.24
C ALA A 196 -17.00 -0.99 5.57
N GLY A 197 -16.11 -0.06 5.21
CA GLY A 197 -16.25 1.37 5.52
C GLY A 197 -15.85 1.76 6.93
N GLU A 198 -15.06 0.92 7.60
CA GLU A 198 -14.42 1.25 8.89
C GLU A 198 -13.09 2.01 8.70
N VAL A 199 -12.68 2.27 7.46
CA VAL A 199 -11.48 3.05 7.10
C VAL A 199 -11.87 4.12 6.08
N ASP A 200 -11.37 5.34 6.29
CA ASP A 200 -11.59 6.48 5.40
C ASP A 200 -10.44 6.68 4.42
N ALA A 201 -9.21 6.28 4.78
CA ALA A 201 -8.06 6.38 3.87
C ALA A 201 -7.03 5.25 4.05
N VAL A 202 -6.38 4.85 2.95
CA VAL A 202 -5.23 3.93 2.93
C VAL A 202 -4.07 4.59 2.18
N LEU A 203 -2.90 4.62 2.79
CA LEU A 203 -1.70 5.30 2.28
C LEU A 203 -0.63 4.30 1.85
N PHE A 204 -0.06 4.53 0.67
CA PHE A 204 0.95 3.68 0.05
C PHE A 204 2.21 4.47 -0.28
N THR A 205 3.37 3.89 0.04
CA THR A 205 4.69 4.51 -0.21
C THR A 205 5.57 3.73 -1.19
N SER A 206 5.20 2.50 -1.56
CA SER A 206 5.93 1.68 -2.51
C SER A 206 4.98 0.84 -3.36
N ALA A 207 5.34 0.61 -4.63
CA ALA A 207 4.54 -0.23 -5.52
C ALA A 207 4.41 -1.69 -5.01
N PRO A 208 5.48 -2.35 -4.52
CA PRO A 208 5.34 -3.71 -3.98
C PRO A 208 4.38 -3.78 -2.79
N GLY A 209 4.38 -2.76 -1.91
CA GLY A 209 3.47 -2.71 -0.76
C GLY A 209 2.02 -2.49 -1.18
N ALA A 210 1.79 -1.65 -2.20
CA ALA A 210 0.46 -1.48 -2.78
C ALA A 210 -0.04 -2.77 -3.45
N ALA A 211 0.81 -3.43 -4.24
CA ALA A 211 0.49 -4.69 -4.89
C ALA A 211 0.13 -5.80 -3.89
N GLU A 212 0.90 -5.96 -2.80
CA GLU A 212 0.59 -6.96 -1.77
C GLU A 212 -0.69 -6.64 -1.00
N TRP A 213 -0.97 -5.35 -0.73
CA TRP A 213 -2.22 -4.97 -0.10
C TRP A 213 -3.44 -5.27 -1.00
N VAL A 214 -3.32 -5.00 -2.31
CA VAL A 214 -4.35 -5.37 -3.31
C VAL A 214 -4.53 -6.90 -3.37
N ARG A 215 -3.44 -7.67 -3.39
CA ARG A 215 -3.51 -9.14 -3.34
C ARG A 215 -4.19 -9.62 -2.06
N ALA A 216 -3.92 -8.99 -0.92
CA ALA A 216 -4.60 -9.29 0.34
C ALA A 216 -6.11 -9.00 0.27
N ALA A 217 -6.53 -7.91 -0.38
CA ALA A 217 -7.93 -7.61 -0.62
C ALA A 217 -8.60 -8.65 -1.54
N GLY A 218 -7.90 -9.11 -2.58
CA GLY A 218 -8.36 -10.21 -3.43
C GLY A 218 -8.55 -11.51 -2.64
N ARG A 219 -7.56 -11.91 -1.84
CA ARG A 219 -7.64 -13.10 -0.96
C ARG A 219 -8.77 -13.01 0.07
N ALA A 220 -9.09 -11.80 0.54
CA ALA A 220 -10.17 -11.57 1.51
C ALA A 220 -11.56 -11.43 0.85
N GLY A 221 -11.66 -11.39 -0.48
CA GLY A 221 -12.91 -11.14 -1.19
C GLY A 221 -13.47 -9.72 -1.03
N THR A 222 -12.63 -8.75 -0.64
CA THR A 222 -13.07 -7.37 -0.33
C THR A 222 -12.79 -6.37 -1.45
N LEU A 223 -12.07 -6.79 -2.50
CA LEU A 223 -11.59 -5.92 -3.57
C LEU A 223 -12.73 -5.14 -4.26
N ASP A 224 -13.85 -5.79 -4.59
CA ASP A 224 -14.99 -5.11 -5.23
C ASP A 224 -15.66 -4.07 -4.33
N ALA A 225 -15.73 -4.35 -3.02
CA ALA A 225 -16.26 -3.40 -2.05
C ALA A 225 -15.35 -2.17 -1.94
N ILE A 226 -14.03 -2.39 -1.87
CA ILE A 226 -13.02 -1.32 -1.88
C ILE A 226 -13.14 -0.49 -3.16
N ARG A 227 -13.26 -1.13 -4.33
CA ARG A 227 -13.42 -0.44 -5.62
C ARG A 227 -14.64 0.47 -5.64
N ARG A 228 -15.81 -0.05 -5.23
CA ARG A 228 -17.05 0.75 -5.15
C ARG A 228 -16.90 1.95 -4.21
N ARG A 229 -16.27 1.75 -3.06
CA ARG A 229 -16.07 2.82 -2.07
C ARG A 229 -15.09 3.88 -2.57
N ALA A 230 -13.99 3.48 -3.19
CA ALA A 230 -13.03 4.41 -3.78
C ALA A 230 -13.66 5.25 -4.90
N ALA A 231 -14.36 4.60 -5.83
CA ALA A 231 -15.07 5.28 -6.91
C ALA A 231 -16.19 6.21 -6.41
N GLY A 232 -16.88 5.83 -5.33
CA GLY A 232 -17.92 6.64 -4.69
C GLY A 232 -17.42 7.74 -3.76
N GLY A 233 -16.10 7.99 -3.69
CA GLY A 233 -15.51 9.00 -2.80
C GLY A 233 -15.67 8.71 -1.30
N ARG A 234 -15.89 7.44 -0.93
CA ARG A 234 -16.09 6.95 0.45
C ARG A 234 -14.84 6.31 1.07
N LEU A 235 -13.78 6.17 0.28
CA LEU A 235 -12.47 5.67 0.69
C LEU A 235 -11.39 6.35 -0.14
N LEU A 236 -10.46 7.04 0.51
CA LEU A 236 -9.31 7.65 -0.15
C LEU A 236 -8.15 6.64 -0.23
N LEU A 237 -7.79 6.21 -1.44
CA LEU A 237 -6.54 5.50 -1.68
C LEU A 237 -5.49 6.51 -2.12
N ALA A 238 -4.43 6.68 -1.34
CA ALA A 238 -3.42 7.72 -1.56
C ALA A 238 -2.03 7.12 -1.77
N ALA A 239 -1.42 7.40 -2.92
CA ALA A 239 -0.07 6.96 -3.26
C ALA A 239 0.91 8.13 -3.22
N VAL A 240 2.14 7.88 -2.75
CA VAL A 240 3.20 8.90 -2.71
C VAL A 240 3.63 9.37 -4.11
N GLY A 241 3.42 8.55 -5.15
CA GLY A 241 3.83 8.85 -6.52
C GLY A 241 3.24 7.86 -7.53
N PRO A 242 3.42 8.10 -8.85
CA PRO A 242 2.78 7.34 -9.92
C PRO A 242 3.19 5.87 -9.97
N ILE A 243 4.47 5.56 -9.73
CA ILE A 243 4.95 4.16 -9.69
C ILE A 243 4.23 3.39 -8.58
N THR A 244 4.13 3.98 -7.38
CA THR A 244 3.39 3.40 -6.25
C THR A 244 1.90 3.22 -6.54
N ALA A 245 1.31 4.07 -7.39
CA ALA A 245 -0.09 3.99 -7.77
C ALA A 245 -0.38 2.91 -8.81
N SER A 246 0.62 2.48 -9.60
CA SER A 246 0.42 1.52 -10.71
C SER A 246 -0.36 0.28 -10.27
N PRO A 247 0.01 -0.45 -9.20
CA PRO A 247 -0.71 -1.67 -8.82
C PRO A 247 -2.15 -1.42 -8.34
N LEU A 248 -2.46 -0.19 -7.91
CA LEU A 248 -3.83 0.21 -7.55
C LEU A 248 -4.64 0.44 -8.84
N HIS A 249 -4.05 1.13 -9.82
CA HIS A 249 -4.68 1.34 -11.13
C HIS A 249 -4.90 0.03 -11.89
N ASP A 250 -3.93 -0.89 -11.85
CA ASP A 250 -4.03 -2.22 -12.48
C ASP A 250 -5.19 -3.06 -11.88
N ALA A 251 -5.65 -2.71 -10.68
CA ALA A 251 -6.81 -3.32 -10.01
C ALA A 251 -8.12 -2.50 -10.14
N ASP A 252 -8.13 -1.48 -11.01
CA ASP A 252 -9.21 -0.52 -11.23
C ASP A 252 -9.59 0.28 -9.97
N LEU A 253 -8.63 0.56 -9.09
CA LEU A 253 -8.84 1.33 -7.88
C LEU A 253 -8.60 2.82 -8.12
N HIS A 254 -9.65 3.63 -7.93
CA HIS A 254 -9.53 5.09 -7.97
C HIS A 254 -8.56 5.57 -6.88
N THR A 255 -7.46 6.20 -7.32
CA THR A 255 -6.31 6.54 -6.47
C THR A 255 -5.94 8.02 -6.62
N THR A 256 -5.64 8.68 -5.52
CA THR A 256 -5.07 10.02 -5.48
C THR A 256 -3.55 9.95 -5.36
N ILE A 257 -2.83 10.68 -6.21
CA ILE A 257 -1.37 10.75 -6.18
C ILE A 257 -0.94 12.05 -5.50
N ALA A 258 -0.01 11.96 -4.55
CA ALA A 258 0.56 13.14 -3.92
C ALA A 258 1.29 14.03 -4.94
N ALA A 259 1.12 15.35 -4.81
CA ALA A 259 1.73 16.32 -5.73
C ALA A 259 3.26 16.25 -5.82
N ARG A 260 3.93 15.76 -4.76
CA ARG A 260 5.37 15.48 -4.75
C ARG A 260 5.62 14.10 -4.14
N GLY A 261 6.62 13.40 -4.65
CA GLY A 261 7.10 12.09 -4.17
C GLY A 261 7.76 12.11 -2.79
N ARG A 262 7.08 12.64 -1.75
CA ARG A 262 7.59 12.79 -0.39
C ARG A 262 6.48 12.60 0.64
N LEU A 263 6.80 12.02 1.80
CA LEU A 263 5.84 11.74 2.89
C LEU A 263 5.02 12.97 3.33
N GLY A 264 5.66 14.13 3.45
CA GLY A 264 4.95 15.36 3.82
C GLY A 264 3.89 15.80 2.80
N SER A 265 4.11 15.54 1.51
CA SER A 265 3.13 15.81 0.46
C SER A 265 1.99 14.80 0.48
N LEU A 266 2.28 13.53 0.81
CA LEU A 266 1.26 12.50 0.99
C LEU A 266 0.34 12.83 2.17
N VAL A 267 0.91 13.23 3.32
CA VAL A 267 0.11 13.70 4.47
C VAL A 267 -0.75 14.89 4.09
N ARG A 268 -0.18 15.89 3.40
CA ARG A 268 -0.94 17.06 2.96
C ARG A 268 -2.10 16.68 2.04
N CYS A 269 -1.89 15.79 1.08
CA CYS A 269 -2.93 15.29 0.19
C CYS A 269 -4.14 14.73 0.96
N VAL A 270 -3.90 13.92 1.99
CA VAL A 270 -4.97 13.35 2.83
C VAL A 270 -5.69 14.43 3.62
N VAL A 271 -4.94 15.36 4.21
CA VAL A 271 -5.50 16.46 5.01
C VAL A 271 -6.34 17.39 4.16
N ASP A 272 -5.83 17.78 2.98
CA ASP A 272 -6.53 18.65 2.06
C ASP A 272 -7.82 17.99 1.58
N HIS A 273 -7.80 16.67 1.28
CA HIS A 273 -9.01 15.93 0.89
C HIS A 273 -10.15 16.08 1.91
N PHE A 274 -9.83 15.92 3.20
CA PHE A 274 -10.82 15.99 4.28
C PHE A 274 -11.10 17.41 4.81
N ALA A 275 -10.23 18.39 4.54
CA ALA A 275 -10.38 19.78 4.98
C ALA A 275 -11.01 20.70 3.93
N SER A 276 -10.82 20.41 2.63
CA SER A 276 -11.25 21.30 1.53
C SER A 276 -12.67 21.04 1.02
N GLY A 277 -13.37 20.05 1.57
CA GLY A 277 -14.67 19.60 1.08
C GLY A 277 -14.60 18.73 -0.19
N ALA A 278 -13.41 18.22 -0.53
CA ALA A 278 -13.24 17.29 -1.66
C ALA A 278 -13.78 15.88 -1.36
N ALA A 279 -13.82 15.50 -0.09
CA ALA A 279 -14.50 14.29 0.34
C ALA A 279 -16.02 14.41 0.13
N ARG A 280 -16.70 13.29 -0.12
CA ARG A 280 -18.11 13.29 -0.52
C ARG A 280 -19.01 13.89 0.56
N GLN A 281 -19.86 14.82 0.15
CA GLN A 281 -20.81 15.54 1.01
C GLN A 281 -22.24 15.42 0.46
N VAL A 282 -23.21 15.52 1.36
CA VAL A 282 -24.64 15.58 1.02
C VAL A 282 -25.25 16.73 1.79
N ARG A 283 -26.00 17.62 1.11
CA ARG A 283 -26.76 18.66 1.79
C ARG A 283 -28.04 18.08 2.37
N THR A 284 -28.24 18.27 3.66
CA THR A 284 -29.40 17.79 4.40
C THR A 284 -30.11 18.96 5.07
N THR A 285 -31.32 18.74 5.56
CA THR A 285 -32.08 19.77 6.31
C THR A 285 -31.40 20.21 7.61
N ALA A 286 -30.34 19.55 8.05
CA ALA A 286 -29.56 19.93 9.23
C ALA A 286 -28.15 20.45 8.87
N GLY A 287 -27.89 20.70 7.58
CA GLY A 287 -26.61 21.21 7.09
C GLY A 287 -25.90 20.26 6.13
N VAL A 288 -24.67 20.64 5.76
CA VAL A 288 -23.78 19.84 4.93
C VAL A 288 -23.24 18.67 5.77
N MET A 289 -23.58 17.46 5.33
CA MET A 289 -23.20 16.22 5.98
C MET A 289 -22.02 15.56 5.28
N GLU A 290 -21.08 15.06 6.06
CA GLU A 290 -19.94 14.29 5.61
C GLU A 290 -19.70 13.10 6.55
N VAL A 291 -19.80 11.89 6.03
CA VAL A 291 -19.69 10.67 6.85
C VAL A 291 -18.24 10.21 6.94
N ARG A 292 -17.81 9.88 8.16
CA ARG A 292 -16.50 9.31 8.51
C ARG A 292 -16.67 7.93 9.15
N SER A 293 -15.62 7.12 9.19
CA SER A 293 -15.68 5.81 9.87
C SER A 293 -16.08 5.93 11.35
N GLY A 294 -15.62 6.98 12.04
CA GLY A 294 -15.89 7.21 13.45
C GLY A 294 -17.15 8.02 13.75
N GLY A 295 -17.86 8.51 12.74
CA GLY A 295 -19.02 9.39 12.95
C GLY A 295 -19.40 10.23 11.74
N VAL A 296 -19.82 11.46 11.99
CA VAL A 296 -20.28 12.37 10.94
C VAL A 296 -19.90 13.81 11.25
N LEU A 297 -19.43 14.55 10.25
CA LEU A 297 -19.35 16.00 10.32
C LEU A 297 -20.66 16.59 9.77
N LEU A 298 -21.25 17.51 10.53
CA LEU A 298 -22.44 18.27 10.16
C LEU A 298 -22.15 19.75 10.33
N ASP A 299 -22.13 20.52 9.24
CA ASP A 299 -21.68 21.92 9.20
C ASP A 299 -20.36 22.16 9.94
N GLY A 300 -19.41 21.23 9.74
CA GLY A 300 -18.09 21.28 10.37
C GLY A 300 -18.07 20.87 11.84
N ARG A 301 -19.19 20.46 12.46
CA ARG A 301 -19.22 19.88 13.80
C ARG A 301 -19.15 18.35 13.73
N PHE A 302 -18.12 17.76 14.31
CA PHE A 302 -18.02 16.30 14.40
C PHE A 302 -18.94 15.73 15.49
N VAL A 303 -19.73 14.72 15.13
CA VAL A 303 -20.61 13.95 16.01
C VAL A 303 -20.15 12.49 15.99
N PRO A 304 -19.62 11.96 17.11
CA PRO A 304 -19.22 10.55 17.18
C PRO A 304 -20.46 9.65 17.13
N LEU A 305 -20.35 8.52 16.43
CA LEU A 305 -21.43 7.54 16.32
C LEU A 305 -21.01 6.17 16.83
N SER A 306 -21.98 5.41 17.34
CA SER A 306 -21.77 3.97 17.54
C SER A 306 -21.53 3.28 16.20
N ARG A 307 -20.82 2.14 16.18
CA ARG A 307 -20.59 1.38 14.94
C ARG A 307 -21.88 1.07 14.18
N ALA A 308 -22.91 0.61 14.88
CA ALA A 308 -24.23 0.34 14.28
C ALA A 308 -24.86 1.62 13.67
N GLY A 309 -24.74 2.76 14.36
CA GLY A 309 -25.21 4.04 13.85
C GLY A 309 -24.42 4.53 12.63
N ALA A 310 -23.10 4.37 12.63
CA ALA A 310 -22.23 4.73 11.51
C ALA A 310 -22.51 3.85 10.27
N SER A 311 -22.71 2.53 10.44
CA SER A 311 -23.10 1.63 9.36
C SER A 311 -24.44 2.04 8.73
N VAL A 312 -25.47 2.26 9.56
CA VAL A 312 -26.80 2.69 9.07
C VAL A 312 -26.72 4.05 8.38
N LEU A 313 -25.98 5.00 8.95
CA LEU A 313 -25.80 6.30 8.33
C LEU A 313 -25.05 6.20 7.00
N SER A 314 -24.04 5.34 6.90
CA SER A 314 -23.28 5.16 5.66
C SER A 314 -24.19 4.70 4.52
N GLU A 315 -25.05 3.71 4.78
CA GLU A 315 -26.02 3.21 3.79
C GLU A 315 -27.02 4.30 3.37
N LEU A 316 -27.59 5.03 4.35
CA LEU A 316 -28.53 6.10 4.07
C LEU A 316 -27.90 7.26 3.29
N PHE A 317 -26.65 7.59 3.61
CA PHE A 317 -25.86 8.60 2.91
C PHE A 317 -25.60 8.18 1.45
N ASP A 318 -25.20 6.93 1.23
CA ASP A 318 -24.96 6.39 -0.10
C ASP A 318 -26.24 6.27 -0.93
N ALA A 319 -27.38 6.05 -0.26
CA ALA A 319 -28.71 6.07 -0.87
C ALA A 319 -29.20 7.49 -1.26
N SER A 320 -28.57 8.55 -0.71
CA SER A 320 -28.78 9.95 -1.10
C SER A 320 -30.27 10.34 -1.25
N GLY A 321 -31.05 10.06 -0.21
CA GLY A 321 -32.49 10.38 -0.17
C GLY A 321 -33.43 9.24 -0.59
N ARG A 322 -32.91 8.18 -1.22
CA ARG A 322 -33.68 6.97 -1.51
C ARG A 322 -34.03 6.22 -0.23
N VAL A 323 -35.24 5.64 -0.21
CA VAL A 323 -35.73 4.83 0.92
C VAL A 323 -35.04 3.47 0.92
N LEU A 324 -34.45 3.12 2.06
CA LEU A 324 -33.92 1.79 2.35
C LEU A 324 -34.85 1.06 3.31
N SER A 325 -35.13 -0.20 2.99
CA SER A 325 -35.90 -1.09 3.85
C SER A 325 -35.13 -1.46 5.11
N ARG A 326 -35.86 -1.95 6.13
CA ARG A 326 -35.24 -2.47 7.36
C ARG A 326 -34.30 -3.64 7.07
N GLU A 327 -34.66 -4.51 6.14
CA GLU A 327 -33.85 -5.65 5.72
C GLU A 327 -32.53 -5.19 5.10
N GLN A 328 -32.59 -4.24 4.16
CA GLN A 328 -31.39 -3.66 3.55
C GLN A 328 -30.45 -3.02 4.57
N LEU A 329 -30.99 -2.28 5.55
CA LEU A 329 -30.18 -1.69 6.63
C LEU A 329 -29.66 -2.74 7.62
N GLY A 330 -30.41 -3.84 7.82
CA GLY A 330 -30.01 -4.95 8.68
C GLY A 330 -28.75 -5.65 8.19
N LEU A 331 -28.60 -5.80 6.87
CA LEU A 331 -27.40 -6.37 6.23
C LEU A 331 -26.12 -5.58 6.51
N ALA A 332 -26.23 -4.28 6.81
CA ALA A 332 -25.09 -3.42 7.12
C ALA A 332 -24.72 -3.40 8.61
N LEU A 333 -25.56 -3.98 9.49
CA LEU A 333 -25.31 -3.94 10.93
C LEU A 333 -24.19 -4.91 11.35
N PRO A 334 -23.28 -4.51 12.26
CA PRO A 334 -22.24 -5.41 12.77
C PRO A 334 -22.82 -6.63 13.48
N ARG A 335 -22.31 -7.83 13.16
CA ARG A 335 -22.53 -9.15 13.82
C ARG A 335 -23.98 -9.43 14.29
N GLY A 336 -24.77 -10.15 13.47
CA GLY A 336 -26.04 -10.76 13.89
C GLY A 336 -27.20 -9.77 14.12
N GLY A 337 -27.06 -8.53 13.64
CA GLY A 337 -28.02 -7.45 13.80
C GLY A 337 -29.15 -7.40 12.77
N GLU A 338 -29.43 -8.47 12.03
CA GLU A 338 -30.45 -8.47 10.97
C GLU A 338 -31.89 -8.28 11.48
N SER A 339 -32.10 -8.31 12.81
CA SER A 339 -33.44 -8.12 13.38
C SER A 339 -33.95 -6.68 13.16
N ALA A 340 -35.24 -6.57 12.83
CA ALA A 340 -35.92 -5.27 12.70
C ALA A 340 -35.75 -4.37 13.93
N HIS A 341 -35.72 -4.97 15.13
CA HIS A 341 -35.51 -4.25 16.38
C HIS A 341 -34.11 -3.64 16.47
N ALA A 342 -33.07 -4.34 16.02
CA ALA A 342 -31.71 -3.81 16.02
C ALA A 342 -31.57 -2.58 15.11
N VAL A 343 -32.19 -2.62 13.93
CA VAL A 343 -32.25 -1.47 13.01
C VAL A 343 -32.98 -0.30 13.65
N GLU A 344 -34.13 -0.54 14.28
CA GLU A 344 -34.90 0.51 14.98
C GLU A 344 -34.08 1.16 16.10
N MET A 345 -33.37 0.38 16.90
CA MET A 345 -32.51 0.89 17.97
C MET A 345 -31.27 1.61 17.44
N ALA A 346 -30.71 1.20 16.29
CA ALA A 346 -29.62 1.90 15.64
C ALA A 346 -30.08 3.28 15.10
N VAL A 347 -31.24 3.32 14.43
CA VAL A 347 -31.84 4.56 13.93
C VAL A 347 -32.23 5.51 15.06
N ALA A 348 -32.80 5.00 16.16
CA ALA A 348 -33.16 5.82 17.31
C ALA A 348 -31.93 6.53 17.91
N ARG A 349 -30.86 5.79 18.17
CA ARG A 349 -29.58 6.35 18.67
C ARG A 349 -28.93 7.31 17.69
N LEU A 350 -29.02 7.02 16.39
CA LEU A 350 -28.50 7.90 15.36
C LEU A 350 -29.25 9.24 15.32
N ARG A 351 -30.59 9.24 15.42
CA ARG A 351 -31.39 10.47 15.52
C ARG A 351 -31.05 11.28 16.76
N GLU A 352 -30.91 10.61 17.90
CA GLU A 352 -30.51 11.26 19.15
C GLU A 352 -29.16 11.96 19.00
N ALA A 353 -28.15 11.29 18.44
CA ALA A 353 -26.84 11.86 18.19
C ALA A 353 -26.87 13.07 17.23
N LEU A 354 -27.76 13.04 16.22
CA LEU A 354 -27.94 14.10 15.23
C LEU A 354 -28.83 15.26 15.72
N GLY A 355 -29.31 15.23 16.98
CA GLY A 355 -30.13 16.31 17.54
C GLY A 355 -31.60 16.25 17.14
N GLY A 356 -32.10 15.10 16.67
CA GLY A 356 -33.53 14.86 16.43
C GLY A 356 -33.85 14.02 15.20
N ALA A 357 -35.16 13.91 14.90
CA ALA A 357 -35.67 13.03 13.84
C ALA A 357 -35.68 13.64 12.44
N SER A 358 -35.39 14.93 12.26
CA SER A 358 -35.54 15.64 10.98
C SER A 358 -34.61 15.12 9.88
N VAL A 359 -33.39 14.72 10.25
CA VAL A 359 -32.36 14.27 9.29
C VAL A 359 -32.64 12.88 8.73
N ILE A 360 -33.28 12.01 9.51
CA ILE A 360 -33.57 10.63 9.11
C ILE A 360 -35.07 10.42 9.21
N GLN A 361 -35.74 10.33 8.07
CA GLN A 361 -37.20 10.17 8.01
C GLN A 361 -37.60 8.70 7.99
N THR A 362 -38.61 8.34 8.80
CA THR A 362 -39.28 7.04 8.68
C THR A 362 -40.35 7.14 7.60
N ILE A 363 -40.30 6.26 6.62
CA ILE A 363 -41.37 6.07 5.63
C ILE A 363 -42.18 4.85 6.06
N VAL A 364 -43.42 5.11 6.49
CA VAL A 364 -44.32 4.11 7.07
C VAL A 364 -44.41 2.88 6.16
N LYS A 365 -44.19 1.70 6.75
CA LYS A 365 -44.16 0.38 6.09
C LYS A 365 -43.07 0.18 5.02
N ARG A 366 -42.24 1.18 4.71
CA ARG A 366 -41.20 1.08 3.66
C ARG A 366 -39.77 1.10 4.20
N GLY A 367 -39.50 1.84 5.29
CA GLY A 367 -38.18 1.90 5.91
C GLY A 367 -37.74 3.31 6.24
N TYR A 368 -36.50 3.66 5.94
CA TYR A 368 -35.88 4.93 6.32
C TYR A 368 -35.18 5.60 5.14
N ARG A 369 -35.09 6.93 5.17
CA ARG A 369 -34.29 7.72 4.22
C ARG A 369 -33.59 8.87 4.91
N LEU A 370 -32.47 9.32 4.34
CA LEU A 370 -31.86 10.59 4.68
C LEU A 370 -32.69 11.73 4.06
N THR A 371 -32.95 12.80 4.81
CA THR A 371 -33.63 13.99 4.27
C THR A 371 -32.59 14.87 3.58
N VAL A 372 -32.45 14.70 2.27
CA VAL A 372 -31.54 15.48 1.42
C VAL A 372 -32.25 16.68 0.82
N GLU A 373 -31.53 17.79 0.66
CA GLU A 373 -31.99 18.93 -0.14
C GLU A 373 -31.57 18.70 -1.60
N ASP A 374 -32.47 18.98 -2.55
CA ASP A 374 -32.11 18.92 -3.96
C ASP A 374 -31.00 19.97 -4.24
N PRO A 375 -29.98 19.63 -5.05
CA PRO A 375 -29.03 20.63 -5.51
C PRO A 375 -29.78 21.66 -6.36
N GLU A 376 -29.71 22.93 -5.95
CA GLU A 376 -30.23 24.07 -6.75
C GLU A 376 -29.56 24.17 -8.12
#